data_AF-A0A8U1C6J3-F1
#
_entry.id   AF-A0A8U1C6J3-F1
#
_cell.length_a   1.000
_cell.length_b   1.000
_cell.length_c   1.000
_cell.angle_alpha   90.00
_cell.angle_beta   90.00
_cell.angle_gamma   90.00
#
_symmetry.space_group_name_H-M   'P 1'
#
loop_
_entity.id
_entity.type
_entity.pdbx_description
1 polymer ?
#
loop_
_entity_poly.entity_id
_entity_poly.type
_entity_poly.pdbx_seq_one_letter_code
_entity_poly.pdbx_strand_id
1 'polypeptide(L)'
;MKVKWTKLGMVVFLLISLVMTGCFIWQYRMPKLKIDNVVNIEVKEEKMCPRFPEPVLLEHPIPALKEALEKIDVVLRLSIHDTTLPALSAIVVFNDSVLWNGNFGRRNGSDPSSPPPNEYTVYRIASLSKIFPTLMLYKLWEEGKVASLDDPFEKYAANFTIKNPLGKRREVVDVKAGSDRDTQPRSPSVTLRRMAGQLSGLPRRLRATNLLWGGDTEAAIDLLQDDVLVADPGTKCHYSNVAFSLLANVLAENFAKSDYESWVSDNILEQLGMEDTGFDITPAIQSQMAVGVYSSGQSAPLYDLGWYRPAGQMYSTAADMAKLAMVLLGAYSRPLLQHDTLKTLLTPLFRCHQGYFANYTGTPWEVNEQLGYEVVRKDGDLDGYATTFSLVPRLKLGLVVLMAGVRPPTMDGDLVTQAYSHLIPAMESAFRNAQRKLSPPPDPTPYVGLFTYQNMTFYEIKASLGGVLVMQQFGPQVDTMILAKYRTIRLDFLQERVFRVVFEGEYPCKLKVNSMSVSLETQDRQLFNFYYFNKKGVSPGFDSPGLNTYKVLRIARRPIFNS
;
A
#
# COMPACT_ATOMS: atom_id res chain seq x y z
N MET A 1 -46.60 61.84 27.38
CA MET A 1 -46.64 60.42 26.96
C MET A 1 -45.24 59.83 27.01
N LYS A 2 -44.94 58.96 27.98
CA LYS A 2 -43.67 58.23 28.06
C LYS A 2 -43.74 57.02 27.12
N VAL A 3 -43.15 57.12 25.92
CA VAL A 3 -42.99 55.97 25.03
C VAL A 3 -42.01 55.01 25.69
N LYS A 4 -42.49 53.82 26.08
CA LYS A 4 -41.66 52.77 26.69
C LYS A 4 -40.65 52.31 25.63
N TRP A 5 -39.37 52.61 25.84
CA TRP A 5 -38.25 52.23 24.98
C TRP A 5 -38.22 50.74 24.59
N THR A 6 -38.83 49.87 25.40
CA THR A 6 -39.04 48.45 25.10
C THR A 6 -39.91 48.20 23.86
N LYS A 7 -40.93 49.03 23.62
CA LYS A 7 -41.76 48.93 22.40
C LYS A 7 -41.00 49.39 21.16
N LEU A 8 -40.13 50.39 21.29
CA LEU A 8 -39.27 50.84 20.19
C LEU A 8 -38.23 49.78 19.83
N GLY A 9 -37.61 49.14 20.83
CA GLY A 9 -36.67 48.03 20.64
C GLY A 9 -37.32 46.82 19.96
N MET A 10 -38.54 46.42 20.38
CA MET A 10 -39.27 45.33 19.70
C MET A 10 -39.58 45.66 18.24
N VAL A 11 -39.98 46.90 17.93
CA VAL A 11 -40.26 47.30 16.54
C VAL A 11 -38.98 47.26 15.70
N VAL A 12 -37.84 47.69 16.24
CA VAL A 12 -36.55 47.61 15.54
C VAL A 12 -36.12 46.16 15.30
N PHE A 13 -36.24 45.27 16.30
CA PHE A 13 -35.93 43.86 16.12
C PHE A 13 -36.83 43.17 15.11
N LEU A 14 -38.13 43.53 15.10
CA LEU A 14 -39.09 42.97 14.16
C LEU A 14 -38.83 43.46 12.73
N LEU A 15 -38.43 44.72 12.56
CA LEU A 15 -37.97 45.26 11.28
C LEU A 15 -36.69 44.58 10.79
N ILE A 16 -35.69 44.37 11.67
CA ILE A 16 -34.45 43.66 11.33
C ILE A 16 -34.76 42.21 10.93
N SER A 17 -35.63 41.51 11.66
CA SER A 17 -36.03 40.15 11.33
C SER A 17 -36.78 40.06 9.99
N LEU A 18 -37.65 41.03 9.68
CA LEU A 18 -38.31 41.11 8.38
C LEU A 18 -37.33 41.39 7.24
N VAL A 19 -36.34 42.27 7.46
CA VAL A 19 -35.29 42.54 6.47
C VAL A 19 -34.42 41.30 6.25
N MET A 20 -33.98 40.63 7.31
CA MET A 20 -33.16 39.41 7.22
C MET A 20 -33.92 38.26 6.54
N THR A 21 -35.20 38.08 6.88
CA THR A 21 -36.07 37.09 6.22
C THR A 21 -36.29 37.45 4.75
N GLY A 22 -36.45 38.74 4.43
CA GLY A 22 -36.51 39.26 3.07
C GLY A 22 -35.23 38.99 2.27
N CYS A 23 -34.06 39.23 2.86
CA CYS A 23 -32.76 38.91 2.27
C CYS A 23 -32.59 37.41 2.05
N PHE A 24 -33.05 36.57 2.98
CA PHE A 24 -33.00 35.11 2.84
C PHE A 24 -33.91 34.60 1.72
N ILE A 25 -35.13 35.13 1.62
CA ILE A 25 -36.05 34.81 0.52
C ILE A 25 -35.52 35.33 -0.82
N TRP A 26 -34.89 36.51 -0.83
CA TRP A 26 -34.25 37.06 -2.02
C TRP A 26 -33.04 36.22 -2.47
N GLN A 27 -32.19 35.78 -1.54
CA GLN A 27 -31.10 34.84 -1.81
C GLN A 27 -31.61 33.48 -2.33
N TYR A 28 -32.74 33.00 -1.80
CA TYR A 28 -33.35 31.74 -2.23
C TYR A 28 -34.05 31.85 -3.60
N ARG A 29 -34.60 33.02 -3.93
CA ARG A 29 -35.30 33.30 -5.20
C ARG A 29 -34.40 33.88 -6.28
N MET A 30 -33.19 34.32 -5.95
CA MET A 30 -32.15 34.61 -6.94
C MET A 30 -32.01 33.36 -7.81
N PRO A 31 -32.20 33.46 -9.13
CA PRO A 31 -31.95 32.33 -10.01
C PRO A 31 -30.51 31.91 -9.76
N LYS A 32 -30.33 30.72 -9.16
CA LYS A 32 -29.01 30.10 -9.08
C LYS A 32 -28.54 30.06 -10.52
N LEU A 33 -27.46 30.79 -10.83
CA LEU A 33 -26.79 30.72 -12.11
C LEU A 33 -26.60 29.24 -12.41
N LYS A 34 -27.45 28.71 -13.29
CA LYS A 34 -27.08 27.52 -14.03
C LYS A 34 -25.85 27.97 -14.78
N ILE A 35 -24.70 27.41 -14.40
CA ILE A 35 -23.48 27.48 -15.19
C ILE A 35 -23.73 26.57 -16.40
N ASP A 36 -24.71 26.95 -17.22
CA ASP A 36 -24.97 26.38 -18.52
C ASP A 36 -24.60 27.49 -19.50
N ASN A 37 -23.51 27.23 -20.24
CA ASN A 37 -22.88 28.11 -21.24
C ASN A 37 -21.88 29.15 -20.70
N VAL A 38 -21.04 28.76 -19.75
CA VAL A 38 -19.62 29.02 -20.00
C VAL A 38 -19.28 28.17 -21.21
N VAL A 39 -18.91 28.78 -22.32
CA VAL A 39 -18.17 28.09 -23.38
C VAL A 39 -17.05 27.38 -22.64
N ASN A 40 -17.17 26.06 -22.50
CA ASN A 40 -16.11 25.20 -22.00
C ASN A 40 -14.94 25.36 -22.98
N ILE A 41 -14.16 26.41 -22.79
CA ILE A 41 -12.73 26.24 -22.85
C ILE A 41 -12.46 25.29 -21.68
N GLU A 42 -12.61 24.00 -21.94
CA GLU A 42 -11.89 22.98 -21.20
C GLU A 42 -10.43 23.39 -21.31
N VAL A 43 -9.95 24.27 -20.42
CA VAL A 43 -8.57 24.18 -19.99
C VAL A 43 -8.55 22.87 -19.23
N LYS A 44 -8.44 21.77 -19.99
CA LYS A 44 -8.05 20.47 -19.43
C LYS A 44 -6.75 20.78 -18.72
N GLU A 45 -6.78 20.87 -17.40
CA GLU A 45 -5.58 20.93 -16.59
C GLU A 45 -4.65 19.85 -17.14
N GLU A 46 -3.52 20.28 -17.68
CA GLU A 46 -2.56 19.36 -18.25
C GLU A 46 -2.10 18.45 -17.12
N LYS A 47 -2.46 17.16 -17.20
CA LYS A 47 -2.07 16.17 -16.20
C LYS A 47 -0.54 16.18 -16.09
N MET A 48 -0.01 16.55 -14.93
CA MET A 48 1.43 16.62 -14.68
C MET A 48 1.98 15.27 -14.25
N CYS A 49 3.24 15.03 -14.61
CA CYS A 49 3.98 13.81 -14.39
C CYS A 49 5.36 14.12 -13.76
N PRO A 50 5.98 13.13 -13.06
CA PRO A 50 5.45 11.80 -12.81
C PRO A 50 4.22 11.84 -11.91
N ARG A 51 3.19 11.04 -12.25
CA ARG A 51 1.97 10.94 -11.43
C ARG A 51 2.30 10.49 -10.00
N PHE A 52 3.31 9.64 -9.89
CA PHE A 52 3.80 9.09 -8.64
C PHE A 52 5.32 9.29 -8.61
N PRO A 53 5.84 10.18 -7.73
CA PRO A 53 7.26 10.45 -7.67
C PRO A 53 8.04 9.20 -7.21
N GLU A 54 9.33 9.12 -7.57
CA GLU A 54 10.19 8.04 -7.08
C GLU A 54 10.48 8.23 -5.60
N PRO A 55 10.44 7.15 -4.81
CA PRO A 55 11.10 7.16 -3.52
C PRO A 55 12.59 7.43 -3.72
N VAL A 56 13.06 8.53 -3.17
CA VAL A 56 14.48 8.87 -3.05
C VAL A 56 14.86 8.90 -1.59
N LEU A 57 16.16 8.78 -1.29
CA LEU A 57 16.63 9.00 0.06
C LEU A 57 16.31 10.45 0.47
N LEU A 58 15.61 10.61 1.59
CA LEU A 58 15.28 11.91 2.15
C LEU A 58 16.15 12.16 3.37
N GLU A 59 16.72 13.36 3.47
CA GLU A 59 17.44 13.77 4.67
C GLU A 59 16.46 14.08 5.80
N HIS A 60 16.80 13.64 7.01
CA HIS A 60 16.00 13.90 8.21
C HIS A 60 16.46 15.18 8.93
N PRO A 61 15.53 15.98 9.47
CA PRO A 61 14.08 15.81 9.45
C PRO A 61 13.47 16.17 8.09
N ILE A 62 12.37 15.52 7.71
CA ILE A 62 11.66 15.76 6.44
C ILE A 62 10.62 16.88 6.67
N PRO A 63 10.89 18.15 6.30
CA PRO A 63 10.06 19.27 6.76
C PRO A 63 8.63 19.22 6.19
N ALA A 64 8.48 18.70 4.97
CA ALA A 64 7.18 18.54 4.32
C ALA A 64 6.22 17.62 5.11
N LEU A 65 6.73 16.70 5.93
CA LEU A 65 5.91 15.79 6.73
C LEU A 65 5.52 16.37 8.09
N LYS A 66 6.16 17.44 8.56
CA LYS A 66 5.91 17.99 9.90
C LYS A 66 4.43 18.33 10.11
N GLU A 67 3.85 19.13 9.21
CA GLU A 67 2.44 19.55 9.30
C GLU A 67 1.49 18.35 9.16
N ALA A 68 1.82 17.38 8.30
CA ALA A 68 1.01 16.18 8.13
C ALA A 68 0.98 15.33 9.40
N LEU A 69 2.14 15.15 10.04
CA LEU A 69 2.27 14.41 11.30
C LEU A 69 1.55 15.12 12.46
N GLU A 70 1.63 16.45 12.53
CA GLU A 70 0.86 17.26 13.50
C GLU A 70 -0.66 17.10 13.32
N LYS A 71 -1.15 17.06 12.08
CA LYS A 71 -2.58 16.81 11.78
C LYS A 71 -3.02 15.42 12.22
N ILE A 72 -2.21 14.39 11.94
CA ILE A 72 -2.48 13.01 12.37
C ILE A 72 -2.52 12.91 13.88
N ASP A 73 -1.55 13.54 14.56
CA ASP A 73 -1.48 13.58 16.01
C ASP A 73 -2.77 14.19 16.62
N VAL A 74 -3.28 15.28 16.04
CA VAL A 74 -4.57 15.87 16.43
C VAL A 74 -5.74 14.92 16.17
N VAL A 75 -5.84 14.32 14.97
CA VAL A 75 -6.92 13.39 14.60
C VAL A 75 -6.98 12.20 15.57
N LEU A 76 -5.83 11.58 15.85
CA LEU A 76 -5.74 10.42 16.73
C LEU A 76 -5.98 10.81 18.19
N ARG A 77 -5.45 11.94 18.66
CA ARG A 77 -5.72 12.44 20.02
C ARG A 77 -7.21 12.70 20.25
N LEU A 78 -7.88 13.33 19.29
CA LEU A 78 -9.32 13.62 19.38
C LEU A 78 -10.20 12.37 19.27
N SER A 79 -9.65 11.25 18.81
CA SER A 79 -10.37 9.98 18.73
C SER A 79 -10.48 9.26 20.08
N ILE A 80 -9.64 9.62 21.06
CA ILE A 80 -9.69 9.04 22.41
C ILE A 80 -11.01 9.37 23.09
N HIS A 81 -11.56 8.38 23.76
CA HIS A 81 -12.75 8.53 24.58
C HIS A 81 -12.60 7.65 25.83
N ASP A 82 -12.68 8.25 27.02
CA ASP A 82 -12.39 7.59 28.30
C ASP A 82 -13.13 6.26 28.49
N THR A 83 -14.39 6.19 28.02
CA THR A 83 -15.21 4.97 28.11
C THR A 83 -14.99 3.96 26.98
N THR A 84 -14.91 4.38 25.72
CA THR A 84 -15.03 3.46 24.57
C THR A 84 -13.71 3.21 23.85
N LEU A 85 -12.75 4.14 23.98
CA LEU A 85 -11.39 4.05 23.44
C LEU A 85 -10.40 4.70 24.41
N PRO A 86 -10.11 4.05 25.55
CA PRO A 86 -9.25 4.59 26.59
C PRO A 86 -7.78 4.66 26.19
N ALA A 87 -7.29 3.79 25.30
CA ALA A 87 -5.87 3.78 24.90
C ALA A 87 -5.69 3.55 23.41
N LEU A 88 -4.79 4.34 22.80
CA LEU A 88 -4.36 4.18 21.41
C LEU A 88 -2.86 4.42 21.30
N SER A 89 -2.16 3.55 20.56
CA SER A 89 -0.77 3.75 20.16
C SER A 89 -0.66 3.65 18.65
N ALA A 90 0.07 4.58 18.02
CA ALA A 90 0.26 4.62 16.58
C ALA A 90 1.69 5.00 16.21
N ILE A 91 2.15 4.49 15.07
CA ILE A 91 3.51 4.74 14.58
C ILE A 91 3.49 4.88 13.06
N VAL A 92 4.21 5.89 12.56
CA VAL A 92 4.43 6.12 11.14
C VAL A 92 5.88 5.76 10.83
N VAL A 93 6.06 4.86 9.88
CA VAL A 93 7.38 4.45 9.39
C VAL A 93 7.59 4.94 7.97
N PHE A 94 8.81 5.38 7.67
CA PHE A 94 9.27 5.64 6.32
C PHE A 94 10.60 4.95 6.12
N ASN A 95 10.65 4.10 5.10
CA ASN A 95 11.81 3.27 4.79
C ASN A 95 12.25 2.45 6.02
N ASP A 96 13.41 2.76 6.58
CA ASP A 96 14.08 2.10 7.70
C ASP A 96 13.97 2.90 9.01
N SER A 97 13.15 3.95 9.03
CA SER A 97 13.08 4.92 10.12
C SER A 97 11.64 5.12 10.61
N VAL A 98 11.50 5.33 11.93
CA VAL A 98 10.25 5.82 12.52
C VAL A 98 10.21 7.33 12.37
N LEU A 99 9.18 7.85 11.70
CA LEU A 99 8.99 9.29 11.51
C LEU A 99 8.27 9.93 12.70
N TRP A 100 7.39 9.17 13.33
CA TRP A 100 6.49 9.66 14.37
C TRP A 100 5.90 8.49 15.15
N ASN A 101 5.77 8.69 16.46
CA ASN A 101 5.00 7.85 17.37
C ASN A 101 4.00 8.72 18.13
N GLY A 102 2.78 8.24 18.30
CA GLY A 102 1.75 8.91 19.07
C GLY A 102 1.03 7.92 19.97
N ASN A 103 0.99 8.23 21.25
CA ASN A 103 0.42 7.38 22.28
C ASN A 103 -0.55 8.24 23.12
N PHE A 104 -1.80 7.84 23.19
CA PHE A 104 -2.88 8.69 23.70
C PHE A 104 -3.80 7.93 24.66
N GLY A 105 -4.37 8.68 25.61
CA GLY A 105 -5.27 8.17 26.62
C GLY A 105 -4.54 7.55 27.82
N ARG A 106 -5.06 6.45 28.36
CA ARG A 106 -4.56 5.74 29.56
C ARG A 106 -4.56 4.24 29.31
N ARG A 107 -3.51 3.54 29.77
CA ARG A 107 -3.44 2.07 29.64
C ARG A 107 -4.62 1.36 30.30
N ASN A 108 -5.09 1.84 31.45
CA ASN A 108 -6.31 1.39 32.09
C ASN A 108 -7.27 2.57 32.26
N GLY A 109 -8.31 2.63 31.42
CA GLY A 109 -9.30 3.73 31.44
C GLY A 109 -10.08 3.84 32.75
N SER A 110 -10.23 2.73 33.49
CA SER A 110 -10.94 2.70 34.77
C SER A 110 -10.10 3.20 35.95
N ASP A 111 -8.79 3.35 35.77
CA ASP A 111 -7.85 3.80 36.81
C ASP A 111 -7.32 5.21 36.48
N PRO A 112 -7.78 6.26 37.19
CA PRO A 112 -7.31 7.64 36.99
C PRO A 112 -5.82 7.85 37.29
N SER A 113 -5.15 6.90 37.95
CA SER A 113 -3.71 6.92 38.19
C SER A 113 -2.92 6.17 37.10
N SER A 114 -3.61 5.45 36.21
CA SER A 114 -2.96 4.72 35.13
C SER A 114 -2.19 5.69 34.22
N PRO A 115 -0.92 5.38 33.89
CA PRO A 115 -0.14 6.19 32.98
C PRO A 115 -0.69 6.11 31.55
N PRO A 116 -0.32 7.08 30.69
CA PRO A 116 -0.58 6.97 29.27
C PRO A 116 0.14 5.75 28.66
N PRO A 117 -0.35 5.21 27.53
CA PRO A 117 0.39 4.22 26.78
C PRO A 117 1.68 4.82 26.19
N ASN A 118 2.57 3.96 25.73
CA ASN A 118 3.77 4.26 24.97
C ASN A 118 3.92 3.25 23.81
N GLU A 119 4.94 3.41 22.97
CA GLU A 119 5.17 2.56 21.80
C GLU A 119 5.45 1.08 22.13
N TYR A 120 5.80 0.80 23.39
CA TYR A 120 6.03 -0.54 23.96
C TYR A 120 4.81 -1.09 24.73
N THR A 121 3.70 -0.35 24.77
CA THR A 121 2.48 -0.85 25.40
C THR A 121 1.92 -2.00 24.56
N VAL A 122 1.58 -3.10 25.23
CA VAL A 122 1.11 -4.32 24.56
C VAL A 122 -0.39 -4.23 24.27
N TYR A 123 -0.79 -4.67 23.08
CA TYR A 123 -2.17 -4.80 22.65
C TYR A 123 -2.40 -6.19 22.08
N ARG A 124 -3.61 -6.74 22.21
CA ARG A 124 -4.01 -7.87 21.35
C ARG A 124 -4.12 -7.35 19.92
N ILE A 125 -3.47 -8.02 18.97
CA ILE A 125 -3.46 -7.59 17.56
C ILE A 125 -4.50 -8.30 16.69
N ALA A 126 -5.31 -9.17 17.30
CA ALA A 126 -6.46 -9.78 16.64
C ALA A 126 -6.06 -10.34 15.25
N SER A 127 -6.85 -10.05 14.21
CA SER A 127 -6.61 -10.58 12.87
C SER A 127 -5.37 -10.05 12.14
N LEU A 128 -4.58 -9.12 12.72
CA LEU A 128 -3.21 -8.88 12.23
C LEU A 128 -2.34 -10.14 12.35
N SER A 129 -2.68 -11.05 13.27
CA SER A 129 -2.03 -12.37 13.41
C SER A 129 -1.93 -13.12 12.07
N LYS A 130 -2.88 -12.91 11.14
CA LYS A 130 -2.90 -13.55 9.81
C LYS A 130 -1.73 -13.18 8.89
N ILE A 131 -0.99 -12.12 9.22
CA ILE A 131 0.27 -11.79 8.54
C ILE A 131 1.28 -12.91 8.77
N PHE A 132 1.34 -13.51 9.96
CA PHE A 132 2.37 -14.49 10.32
C PHE A 132 2.23 -15.88 9.65
N PRO A 133 1.03 -16.50 9.52
CA PRO A 133 0.85 -17.69 8.68
C PRO A 133 1.21 -17.44 7.23
N THR A 134 0.99 -16.21 6.75
CA THR A 134 1.36 -15.84 5.39
C THR A 134 2.87 -15.73 5.23
N LEU A 135 3.56 -15.07 6.18
CA LEU A 135 5.02 -15.04 6.21
C LEU A 135 5.61 -16.45 6.27
N MET A 136 5.00 -17.36 7.06
CA MET A 136 5.38 -18.77 7.09
C MET A 136 5.30 -19.42 5.70
N LEU A 137 4.15 -19.29 5.03
CA LEU A 137 3.95 -19.84 3.69
C LEU A 137 5.02 -19.34 2.70
N TYR A 138 5.26 -18.02 2.67
CA TYR A 138 6.22 -17.43 1.74
C TYR A 138 7.67 -17.80 2.07
N LYS A 139 8.04 -17.89 3.35
CA LYS A 139 9.38 -18.35 3.77
C LYS A 139 9.61 -19.81 3.37
N LEU A 140 8.62 -20.69 3.61
CA LEU A 140 8.69 -22.10 3.20
C LEU A 140 8.75 -22.26 1.68
N TRP A 141 8.13 -21.34 0.92
CA TRP A 141 8.22 -21.30 -0.54
C TRP A 141 9.61 -20.88 -1.03
N GLU A 142 10.20 -19.84 -0.45
CA GLU A 142 11.59 -19.43 -0.75
C GLU A 142 12.60 -20.54 -0.42
N GLU A 143 12.39 -21.27 0.66
CA GLU A 143 13.21 -22.41 1.09
C GLU A 143 13.01 -23.66 0.22
N GLY A 144 12.05 -23.65 -0.72
CA GLY A 144 11.73 -24.79 -1.59
C GLY A 144 11.01 -25.95 -0.90
N LYS A 145 10.59 -25.78 0.37
CA LYS A 145 9.78 -26.77 1.12
C LYS A 145 8.34 -26.81 0.61
N VAL A 146 7.81 -25.64 0.26
CA VAL A 146 6.59 -25.50 -0.55
C VAL A 146 7.03 -25.28 -1.99
N ALA A 147 6.62 -26.15 -2.92
CA ALA A 147 7.08 -26.09 -4.31
C ALA A 147 6.40 -24.94 -5.08
N SER A 148 5.13 -24.68 -4.77
CA SER A 148 4.36 -23.58 -5.35
C SER A 148 3.37 -23.03 -4.33
N LEU A 149 3.22 -21.70 -4.30
CA LEU A 149 2.12 -21.06 -3.55
C LEU A 149 0.74 -21.54 -4.05
N ASP A 150 0.65 -22.02 -5.28
CA ASP A 150 -0.57 -22.56 -5.88
C ASP A 150 -0.68 -24.09 -5.74
N ASP A 151 0.18 -24.71 -4.93
CA ASP A 151 0.03 -26.12 -4.56
C ASP A 151 -1.34 -26.35 -3.89
N PRO A 152 -2.01 -27.48 -4.19
CA PRO A 152 -3.23 -27.87 -3.49
C PRO A 152 -2.98 -28.09 -2.01
N PHE A 153 -3.94 -27.71 -1.18
CA PHE A 153 -3.86 -27.95 0.26
C PHE A 153 -3.85 -29.45 0.59
N GLU A 154 -4.56 -30.27 -0.19
CA GLU A 154 -4.59 -31.74 -0.08
C GLU A 154 -3.20 -32.39 -0.15
N LYS A 155 -2.23 -31.72 -0.79
CA LYS A 155 -0.84 -32.19 -0.87
C LYS A 155 -0.17 -32.25 0.51
N TYR A 156 -0.59 -31.39 1.43
CA TYR A 156 -0.01 -31.24 2.77
C TYR A 156 -0.94 -31.81 3.86
N ALA A 157 -2.23 -31.90 3.59
CA ALA A 157 -3.24 -32.50 4.46
C ALA A 157 -3.91 -33.69 3.75
N ALA A 158 -3.34 -34.89 3.91
CA ALA A 158 -3.75 -36.08 3.14
C ALA A 158 -5.24 -36.46 3.29
N ASN A 159 -5.85 -36.18 4.45
CA ASN A 159 -7.26 -36.50 4.73
C ASN A 159 -8.21 -35.30 4.48
N PHE A 160 -7.69 -34.17 4.00
CA PHE A 160 -8.53 -33.01 3.74
C PHE A 160 -9.48 -33.25 2.56
N THR A 161 -10.78 -33.21 2.86
CA THR A 161 -11.83 -33.15 1.86
C THR A 161 -12.90 -32.17 2.30
N ILE A 162 -13.55 -31.52 1.33
CA ILE A 162 -14.70 -30.65 1.57
C ILE A 162 -15.59 -30.63 0.31
N LYS A 163 -16.91 -30.61 0.50
CA LYS A 163 -17.85 -30.67 -0.62
C LYS A 163 -17.88 -29.31 -1.33
N ASN A 164 -17.79 -29.31 -2.66
CA ASN A 164 -17.95 -28.08 -3.47
C ASN A 164 -19.25 -28.14 -4.29
N PRO A 165 -20.43 -27.75 -3.73
CA PRO A 165 -21.68 -27.72 -4.48
C PRO A 165 -21.74 -26.55 -5.49
N LEU A 166 -20.81 -25.60 -5.42
CA LEU A 166 -20.79 -24.37 -6.22
C LEU A 166 -19.88 -24.48 -7.45
N GLY A 167 -18.95 -25.43 -7.44
CA GLY A 167 -18.10 -25.73 -8.57
C GLY A 167 -18.98 -26.10 -9.75
N LYS A 168 -18.90 -25.34 -10.84
CA LYS A 168 -19.47 -25.79 -12.10
C LYS A 168 -18.83 -27.15 -12.39
N ARG A 169 -19.62 -28.23 -12.41
CA ARG A 169 -19.21 -29.44 -13.12
C ARG A 169 -18.87 -28.93 -14.52
N ARG A 170 -17.58 -28.80 -14.84
CA ARG A 170 -17.19 -28.69 -16.24
C ARG A 170 -17.75 -29.97 -16.83
N GLU A 171 -18.78 -29.84 -17.66
CA GLU A 171 -19.22 -30.93 -18.51
C GLU A 171 -17.95 -31.53 -19.08
N VAL A 172 -17.78 -32.83 -18.84
CA VAL A 172 -16.82 -33.63 -19.57
C VAL A 172 -17.21 -33.41 -21.02
N VAL A 173 -16.52 -32.50 -21.71
CA VAL A 173 -16.55 -32.50 -23.16
C VAL A 173 -15.91 -33.85 -23.49
N ASP A 174 -16.75 -34.80 -23.90
CA ASP A 174 -16.32 -36.05 -24.53
C ASP A 174 -15.50 -35.68 -25.77
N VAL A 175 -14.23 -35.34 -25.55
CA VAL A 175 -13.24 -35.26 -26.61
C VAL A 175 -12.97 -36.70 -26.97
N LYS A 176 -13.63 -37.12 -28.05
CA LYS A 176 -13.41 -38.40 -28.72
C LYS A 176 -11.92 -38.74 -28.74
N ALA A 177 -11.65 -39.99 -28.35
CA ALA A 177 -10.35 -40.62 -28.29
C ALA A 177 -9.48 -40.31 -29.52
N GLY A 178 -8.27 -39.80 -29.27
CA GLY A 178 -7.20 -39.70 -30.26
C GLY A 178 -6.14 -38.66 -29.89
N SER A 179 -4.96 -39.15 -29.50
CA SER A 179 -3.69 -38.44 -29.30
C SER A 179 -3.44 -37.67 -27.98
N ASP A 180 -2.44 -38.19 -27.26
CA ASP A 180 -1.48 -37.56 -26.35
C ASP A 180 -1.93 -36.60 -25.22
N ARG A 181 -2.03 -37.21 -24.04
CA ARG A 181 -1.65 -36.76 -22.69
C ARG A 181 -1.74 -35.26 -22.35
N ASP A 182 -2.67 -35.02 -21.43
CA ASP A 182 -2.54 -34.13 -20.27
C ASP A 182 -2.96 -32.65 -20.41
N THR A 183 -4.24 -32.43 -20.70
CA THR A 183 -4.93 -31.21 -20.28
C THR A 183 -6.34 -31.52 -19.81
N GLN A 184 -6.50 -32.21 -18.67
CA GLN A 184 -7.73 -32.03 -17.91
C GLN A 184 -7.63 -30.69 -17.19
N PRO A 185 -8.54 -29.72 -17.44
CA PRO A 185 -8.50 -28.45 -16.73
C PRO A 185 -8.97 -28.69 -15.30
N ARG A 186 -7.99 -28.96 -14.41
CA ARG A 186 -8.11 -29.23 -12.98
C ARG A 186 -9.20 -28.35 -12.35
N SER A 187 -10.16 -28.97 -11.66
CA SER A 187 -11.18 -28.28 -10.88
C SER A 187 -10.53 -27.20 -10.01
N PRO A 188 -11.17 -26.03 -9.78
CA PRO A 188 -10.63 -25.03 -8.87
C PRO A 188 -10.45 -25.65 -7.48
N SER A 189 -9.20 -25.93 -7.10
CA SER A 189 -8.85 -26.51 -5.80
C SER A 189 -8.62 -25.42 -4.76
N VAL A 190 -8.77 -25.81 -3.49
CA VAL A 190 -8.24 -25.02 -2.37
C VAL A 190 -6.71 -25.07 -2.47
N THR A 191 -6.08 -23.92 -2.71
CA THR A 191 -4.60 -23.80 -2.78
C THR A 191 -4.09 -22.93 -1.64
N LEU A 192 -2.81 -23.06 -1.30
CA LEU A 192 -2.19 -22.28 -0.22
C LEU A 192 -2.36 -20.76 -0.43
N ARG A 193 -2.09 -20.27 -1.64
CA ARG A 193 -2.29 -18.86 -2.03
C ARG A 193 -3.74 -18.43 -1.89
N ARG A 194 -4.70 -19.28 -2.27
CA ARG A 194 -6.13 -18.98 -2.12
C ARG A 194 -6.56 -18.95 -0.66
N MET A 195 -6.00 -19.80 0.20
CA MET A 195 -6.25 -19.75 1.64
C MET A 195 -5.71 -18.46 2.24
N ALA A 196 -4.43 -18.14 1.99
CA ALA A 196 -3.80 -16.90 2.44
C ALA A 196 -4.48 -15.65 1.84
N GLY A 197 -5.09 -15.78 0.66
CA GLY A 197 -5.74 -14.68 -0.07
C GLY A 197 -7.22 -14.46 0.24
N GLN A 198 -7.83 -15.24 1.14
CA GLN A 198 -9.29 -15.26 1.38
C GLN A 198 -10.11 -15.56 0.11
N LEU A 199 -9.58 -16.44 -0.74
CA LEU A 199 -10.15 -16.89 -2.01
C LEU A 199 -10.37 -18.40 -2.04
N SER A 200 -10.15 -19.12 -0.93
CA SER A 200 -10.30 -20.58 -0.87
C SER A 200 -11.76 -21.04 -0.88
N GLY A 201 -12.70 -20.17 -0.51
CA GLY A 201 -14.10 -20.57 -0.34
C GLY A 201 -14.37 -21.39 0.93
N LEU A 202 -13.36 -21.59 1.79
CA LEU A 202 -13.54 -22.22 3.10
C LEU A 202 -14.49 -21.39 3.98
N PRO A 203 -15.28 -22.02 4.85
CA PRO A 203 -16.20 -21.31 5.73
C PRO A 203 -15.45 -20.37 6.68
N ARG A 204 -16.15 -19.34 7.19
CA ARG A 204 -15.56 -18.37 8.13
C ARG A 204 -14.97 -19.05 9.38
N ARG A 205 -15.67 -20.07 9.86
CA ARG A 205 -15.43 -20.83 11.10
C ARG A 205 -15.94 -22.27 10.89
N LEU A 206 -15.31 -23.25 11.52
CA LEU A 206 -15.75 -24.64 11.57
C LEU A 206 -17.19 -24.72 12.09
N ARG A 207 -18.02 -25.54 11.45
CA ARG A 207 -19.42 -25.77 11.85
C ARG A 207 -19.50 -26.25 13.31
N ALA A 208 -20.54 -25.83 14.04
CA ALA A 208 -20.83 -26.24 15.43
C ALA A 208 -19.73 -25.94 16.49
N THR A 209 -18.67 -25.20 16.15
CA THR A 209 -17.64 -24.76 17.10
C THR A 209 -17.87 -23.33 17.61
N ASN A 210 -16.86 -22.69 18.22
CA ASN A 210 -16.74 -21.24 18.36
C ASN A 210 -15.25 -20.84 18.16
N LEU A 211 -14.90 -19.56 18.30
CA LEU A 211 -13.51 -19.10 18.13
C LEU A 211 -12.57 -19.51 19.27
N LEU A 212 -13.09 -20.10 20.35
CA LEU A 212 -12.35 -20.60 21.51
C LEU A 212 -12.25 -22.14 21.48
N TRP A 213 -12.56 -22.76 20.34
CA TRP A 213 -12.59 -24.21 20.22
C TRP A 213 -11.17 -24.79 20.36
N GLY A 214 -10.98 -25.64 21.37
CA GLY A 214 -9.69 -26.24 21.73
C GLY A 214 -9.47 -27.64 21.17
N GLY A 215 -10.05 -27.98 20.01
CA GLY A 215 -9.70 -29.21 19.30
C GLY A 215 -8.36 -29.10 18.57
N ASP A 216 -8.01 -30.14 17.82
CA ASP A 216 -6.78 -30.21 17.04
C ASP A 216 -7.04 -30.13 15.52
N THR A 217 -5.96 -30.13 14.74
CA THR A 217 -6.00 -30.04 13.28
C THR A 217 -6.70 -31.24 12.64
N GLU A 218 -6.53 -32.44 13.20
CA GLU A 218 -7.19 -33.65 12.69
C GLU A 218 -8.70 -33.56 12.86
N ALA A 219 -9.18 -33.21 14.07
CA ALA A 219 -10.59 -32.98 14.32
C ALA A 219 -11.17 -31.84 13.45
N ALA A 220 -10.37 -30.80 13.16
CA ALA A 220 -10.79 -29.72 12.27
C ALA A 220 -10.98 -30.21 10.83
N ILE A 221 -10.06 -31.05 10.34
CA ILE A 221 -10.15 -31.66 9.01
C ILE A 221 -11.37 -32.59 8.94
N ASP A 222 -11.61 -33.40 9.96
CA ASP A 222 -12.77 -34.30 10.03
C ASP A 222 -14.10 -33.54 9.96
N LEU A 223 -14.22 -32.43 10.71
CA LEU A 223 -15.41 -31.57 10.66
C LEU A 223 -15.66 -30.99 9.26
N LEU A 224 -14.62 -30.79 8.45
CA LEU A 224 -14.74 -30.21 7.10
C LEU A 224 -15.18 -31.22 6.04
N GLN A 225 -14.97 -32.52 6.26
CA GLN A 225 -15.38 -33.58 5.32
C GLN A 225 -16.88 -33.53 5.03
N ASP A 226 -17.67 -33.17 6.04
CA ASP A 226 -19.13 -33.03 5.93
C ASP A 226 -19.63 -31.61 5.68
N ASP A 227 -18.72 -30.64 5.57
CA ASP A 227 -19.04 -29.24 5.28
C ASP A 227 -19.00 -28.94 3.78
N VAL A 228 -19.37 -27.71 3.42
CA VAL A 228 -19.40 -27.22 2.04
C VAL A 228 -18.57 -25.94 1.88
N LEU A 229 -17.94 -25.79 0.72
CA LEU A 229 -17.38 -24.51 0.32
C LEU A 229 -18.51 -23.48 0.16
N VAL A 230 -18.30 -22.28 0.71
CA VAL A 230 -19.26 -21.16 0.66
C VAL A 230 -19.06 -20.28 -0.58
N ALA A 231 -17.97 -20.48 -1.30
CA ALA A 231 -17.69 -19.93 -2.61
C ALA A 231 -16.84 -20.91 -3.43
N ASP A 232 -16.99 -20.91 -4.75
CA ASP A 232 -16.09 -21.68 -5.62
C ASP A 232 -14.68 -21.05 -5.57
N PRO A 233 -13.60 -21.83 -5.33
CA PRO A 233 -12.28 -21.27 -5.07
C PRO A 233 -11.78 -20.33 -6.19
N GLY A 234 -11.35 -19.13 -5.81
CA GLY A 234 -10.84 -18.10 -6.73
C GLY A 234 -11.92 -17.26 -7.42
N THR A 235 -13.21 -17.46 -7.11
CA THR A 235 -14.30 -16.73 -7.78
C THR A 235 -14.86 -15.55 -6.96
N LYS A 236 -14.67 -15.58 -5.63
CA LYS A 236 -15.22 -14.57 -4.72
C LYS A 236 -14.35 -14.44 -3.47
N CYS A 237 -14.12 -13.20 -3.04
CA CYS A 237 -13.51 -12.90 -1.74
C CYS A 237 -14.45 -13.35 -0.61
N HIS A 238 -13.95 -14.20 0.28
CA HIS A 238 -14.67 -14.68 1.46
C HIS A 238 -13.72 -14.83 2.66
N TYR A 239 -14.04 -14.13 3.75
CA TYR A 239 -13.20 -14.12 4.94
C TYR A 239 -13.29 -15.43 5.72
N SER A 240 -12.16 -16.10 5.90
CA SER A 240 -12.06 -17.37 6.61
C SER A 240 -10.99 -17.38 7.68
N ASN A 241 -11.36 -17.57 8.95
CA ASN A 241 -10.40 -17.87 10.02
C ASN A 241 -9.89 -19.32 9.92
N VAL A 242 -10.75 -20.23 9.43
CA VAL A 242 -10.39 -21.63 9.18
C VAL A 242 -9.24 -21.72 8.20
N ALA A 243 -9.28 -20.96 7.10
CA ALA A 243 -8.23 -20.98 6.09
C ALA A 243 -6.85 -20.65 6.67
N PHE A 244 -6.73 -19.65 7.54
CA PHE A 244 -5.44 -19.29 8.16
C PHE A 244 -4.99 -20.29 9.21
N SER A 245 -5.92 -20.82 10.01
CA SER A 245 -5.58 -21.78 11.09
C SER A 245 -5.16 -23.12 10.49
N LEU A 246 -5.88 -23.62 9.47
CA LEU A 246 -5.46 -24.79 8.70
C LEU A 246 -4.11 -24.59 8.04
N LEU A 247 -3.92 -23.47 7.33
CA LEU A 247 -2.68 -23.18 6.61
C LEU A 247 -1.48 -23.22 7.56
N ALA A 248 -1.58 -22.53 8.69
CA ALA A 248 -0.54 -22.46 9.71
C ALA A 248 -0.23 -23.83 10.32
N ASN A 249 -1.24 -24.47 10.90
CA ASN A 249 -1.04 -25.69 11.68
C ASN A 249 -0.55 -26.85 10.80
N VAL A 250 -1.14 -27.03 9.61
CA VAL A 250 -0.71 -28.10 8.69
C VAL A 250 0.71 -27.87 8.17
N LEU A 251 1.09 -26.63 7.82
CA LEU A 251 2.46 -26.36 7.38
C LEU A 251 3.47 -26.55 8.52
N ALA A 252 3.12 -26.19 9.76
CA ALA A 252 3.97 -26.42 10.93
C ALA A 252 4.18 -27.93 11.19
N GLU A 253 3.09 -28.70 11.20
CA GLU A 253 3.14 -30.17 11.36
C GLU A 253 4.02 -30.83 10.29
N ASN A 254 3.91 -30.41 9.02
CA ASN A 254 4.66 -31.00 7.91
C ASN A 254 6.15 -30.62 7.91
N PHE A 255 6.49 -29.36 8.21
CA PHE A 255 7.83 -28.82 7.92
C PHE A 255 8.63 -28.37 9.13
N ALA A 256 7.97 -28.12 10.26
CA ALA A 256 8.62 -27.70 11.49
C ALA A 256 8.83 -28.86 12.46
N LYS A 257 7.95 -29.87 12.44
CA LYS A 257 7.85 -30.91 13.49
C LYS A 257 7.74 -30.29 14.91
N SER A 258 7.30 -29.04 14.97
CA SER A 258 6.97 -28.25 16.17
C SER A 258 5.59 -27.65 15.95
N ASP A 259 4.99 -27.10 17.01
CA ASP A 259 3.79 -26.27 16.85
C ASP A 259 4.10 -24.97 16.08
N TYR A 260 3.02 -24.34 15.60
CA TYR A 260 3.06 -23.15 14.77
C TYR A 260 3.63 -21.95 15.54
N GLU A 261 3.27 -21.79 16.81
CA GLU A 261 3.70 -20.69 17.67
C GLU A 261 5.22 -20.68 17.84
N SER A 262 5.81 -21.83 18.14
CA SER A 262 7.25 -22.01 18.25
C SER A 262 7.94 -21.70 16.93
N TRP A 263 7.38 -22.19 15.81
CA TRP A 263 7.94 -21.89 14.49
C TRP A 263 7.96 -20.38 14.20
N VAL A 264 6.87 -19.66 14.50
CA VAL A 264 6.80 -18.20 14.32
C VAL A 264 7.77 -17.47 15.23
N SER A 265 7.90 -17.90 16.49
CA SER A 265 8.87 -17.33 17.44
C SER A 265 10.28 -17.39 16.86
N ASP A 266 10.74 -18.59 16.51
CA ASP A 266 12.12 -18.83 16.10
C ASP A 266 12.44 -18.25 14.71
N ASN A 267 11.49 -18.34 13.77
CA ASN A 267 11.76 -18.05 12.35
C ASN A 267 11.34 -16.64 11.91
N ILE A 268 10.59 -15.91 12.76
CA ILE A 268 10.12 -14.55 12.47
C ILE A 268 10.44 -13.62 13.63
N LEU A 269 9.92 -13.88 14.84
CA LEU A 269 9.97 -12.90 15.92
C LEU A 269 11.39 -12.66 16.42
N GLU A 270 12.13 -13.72 16.75
CA GLU A 270 13.53 -13.64 17.19
C GLU A 270 14.43 -13.04 16.11
N GLN A 271 14.25 -13.47 14.85
CA GLN A 271 15.00 -12.95 13.71
C GLN A 271 14.82 -11.43 13.58
N LEU A 272 13.59 -10.93 13.75
CA LEU A 272 13.30 -9.50 13.65
C LEU A 272 13.55 -8.71 14.95
N GLY A 273 13.80 -9.41 16.06
CA GLY A 273 13.93 -8.81 17.39
C GLY A 273 12.61 -8.25 17.91
N MET A 274 11.49 -8.94 17.64
CA MET A 274 10.16 -8.57 18.10
C MET A 274 9.86 -9.19 19.47
N GLU A 275 10.56 -8.71 20.48
CA GLU A 275 10.61 -9.30 21.84
C GLU A 275 9.30 -9.13 22.64
N ASP A 276 8.48 -8.14 22.28
CA ASP A 276 7.19 -7.85 22.94
C ASP A 276 6.00 -8.30 22.08
N THR A 277 6.22 -9.33 21.25
CA THR A 277 5.24 -9.94 20.35
C THR A 277 5.16 -11.43 20.63
N GLY A 278 3.95 -12.00 20.67
CA GLY A 278 3.79 -13.42 20.94
C GLY A 278 2.34 -13.86 21.00
N PHE A 279 2.11 -15.06 21.55
CA PHE A 279 0.78 -15.67 21.65
C PHE A 279 0.25 -15.78 23.08
N ASP A 280 1.14 -16.13 24.03
CA ASP A 280 0.75 -16.39 25.42
C ASP A 280 0.83 -15.12 26.27
N ILE A 281 -0.32 -14.75 26.84
CA ILE A 281 -0.43 -13.60 27.72
C ILE A 281 -0.06 -14.05 29.13
N THR A 282 1.23 -13.99 29.44
CA THR A 282 1.75 -14.25 30.79
C THR A 282 1.43 -13.09 31.74
N PRO A 283 1.53 -13.26 33.08
CA PRO A 283 1.35 -12.14 34.01
C PRO A 283 2.29 -10.95 33.74
N ALA A 284 3.51 -11.22 33.26
CA ALA A 284 4.46 -10.18 32.89
C ALA A 284 3.97 -9.37 31.68
N ILE A 285 3.50 -10.04 30.62
CA ILE A 285 2.92 -9.40 29.44
C ILE A 285 1.65 -8.62 29.83
N GLN A 286 0.75 -9.25 30.61
CA GLN A 286 -0.49 -8.63 31.04
C GLN A 286 -0.27 -7.31 31.80
N SER A 287 0.81 -7.21 32.60
CA SER A 287 1.16 -5.97 33.31
C SER A 287 1.58 -4.81 32.39
N GLN A 288 1.97 -5.11 31.16
CA GLN A 288 2.38 -4.14 30.13
C GLN A 288 1.24 -3.82 29.16
N MET A 289 0.15 -4.58 29.19
CA MET A 289 -0.97 -4.42 28.27
C MET A 289 -1.82 -3.19 28.59
N ALA A 290 -2.35 -2.56 27.53
CA ALA A 290 -3.51 -1.70 27.67
C ALA A 290 -4.77 -2.55 27.89
N VAL A 291 -5.64 -2.14 28.82
CA VAL A 291 -6.90 -2.82 29.14
C VAL A 291 -7.94 -2.53 28.07
N GLY A 292 -8.22 -3.51 27.23
CA GLY A 292 -9.29 -3.44 26.24
C GLY A 292 -10.68 -3.31 26.86
N VAL A 293 -11.57 -2.56 26.22
CA VAL A 293 -12.95 -2.31 26.68
C VAL A 293 -13.97 -2.46 25.57
N TYR A 294 -15.17 -2.92 25.91
CA TYR A 294 -16.33 -2.89 25.00
C TYR A 294 -16.89 -1.45 24.86
N SER A 295 -17.83 -1.26 23.93
CA SER A 295 -18.54 0.03 23.78
C SER A 295 -19.33 0.46 25.03
N SER A 296 -19.63 -0.46 25.94
CA SER A 296 -20.22 -0.17 27.25
C SER A 296 -19.23 0.42 28.26
N GLY A 297 -17.92 0.40 27.97
CA GLY A 297 -16.84 0.75 28.88
C GLY A 297 -16.43 -0.35 29.85
N GLN A 298 -17.08 -1.52 29.79
CA GLN A 298 -16.65 -2.68 30.56
C GLN A 298 -15.38 -3.28 29.96
N SER A 299 -14.45 -3.69 30.83
CA SER A 299 -13.24 -4.39 30.44
C SER A 299 -13.58 -5.69 29.70
N ALA A 300 -12.92 -5.90 28.56
CA ALA A 300 -13.04 -7.13 27.80
C ALA A 300 -12.20 -8.24 28.46
N PRO A 301 -12.70 -9.48 28.49
CA PRO A 301 -11.95 -10.60 29.03
C PRO A 301 -10.78 -10.97 28.11
N LEU A 302 -9.71 -11.48 28.72
CA LEU A 302 -8.64 -12.16 28.00
C LEU A 302 -8.98 -13.65 27.92
N TYR A 303 -8.89 -14.22 26.73
CA TYR A 303 -9.23 -15.62 26.46
C TYR A 303 -8.33 -16.18 25.37
N ASP A 304 -8.17 -17.50 25.39
CA ASP A 304 -7.45 -18.27 24.38
C ASP A 304 -8.37 -18.63 23.21
N LEU A 305 -7.90 -18.37 21.98
CA LEU A 305 -8.59 -18.76 20.75
C LEU A 305 -8.45 -20.26 20.40
N GLY A 306 -7.74 -21.04 21.21
CA GLY A 306 -7.56 -22.48 21.03
C GLY A 306 -6.97 -22.80 19.66
N TRP A 307 -7.65 -23.63 18.88
CA TRP A 307 -7.17 -24.01 17.55
C TRP A 307 -7.10 -22.83 16.56
N TYR A 308 -7.84 -21.74 16.81
CA TYR A 308 -7.84 -20.54 15.95
C TYR A 308 -6.71 -19.55 16.26
N ARG A 309 -5.74 -19.92 17.12
CA ARG A 309 -4.63 -19.03 17.50
C ARG A 309 -3.90 -18.38 16.31
N PRO A 310 -3.56 -19.09 15.22
CA PRO A 310 -2.92 -18.48 14.04
C PRO A 310 -3.74 -17.37 13.37
N ALA A 311 -5.07 -17.40 13.53
CA ALA A 311 -5.95 -16.44 12.91
C ALA A 311 -6.16 -15.16 13.74
N GLY A 312 -5.82 -15.14 15.04
CA GLY A 312 -6.20 -14.00 15.87
C GLY A 312 -5.60 -13.82 17.26
N GLN A 313 -4.79 -14.76 17.76
CA GLN A 313 -4.43 -14.78 19.19
C GLN A 313 -3.39 -13.73 19.58
N MET A 314 -2.52 -13.35 18.64
CA MET A 314 -1.27 -12.69 18.97
C MET A 314 -1.48 -11.35 19.68
N TYR A 315 -0.47 -10.98 20.46
CA TYR A 315 -0.26 -9.63 20.97
C TYR A 315 1.02 -9.04 20.36
N SER A 316 1.14 -7.71 20.40
CA SER A 316 2.32 -6.97 19.94
C SER A 316 2.32 -5.56 20.51
N THR A 317 3.41 -4.84 20.27
CA THR A 317 3.56 -3.40 20.47
C THR A 317 3.61 -2.64 19.14
N ALA A 318 3.45 -1.32 19.18
CA ALA A 318 3.61 -0.48 18.00
C ALA A 318 5.07 -0.49 17.51
N ALA A 319 6.03 -0.53 18.44
CA ALA A 319 7.46 -0.62 18.13
C ALA A 319 7.82 -1.91 17.36
N ASP A 320 7.27 -3.06 17.76
CA ASP A 320 7.52 -4.32 17.05
C ASP A 320 6.83 -4.37 15.69
N MET A 321 5.59 -3.89 15.60
CA MET A 321 4.90 -3.78 14.31
C MET A 321 5.60 -2.81 13.36
N ALA A 322 6.29 -1.77 13.86
CA ALA A 322 7.14 -0.93 13.02
C ALA A 322 8.31 -1.72 12.40
N LYS A 323 8.96 -2.62 13.16
CA LYS A 323 10.00 -3.52 12.62
C LYS A 323 9.45 -4.35 11.48
N LEU A 324 8.27 -4.96 11.67
CA LEU A 324 7.60 -5.73 10.62
C LEU A 324 7.26 -4.87 9.39
N ALA A 325 6.80 -3.63 9.58
CA ALA A 325 6.53 -2.70 8.48
C ALA A 325 7.80 -2.36 7.68
N MET A 326 8.91 -2.06 8.36
CA MET A 326 10.20 -1.80 7.70
C MET A 326 10.70 -3.03 6.92
N VAL A 327 10.49 -4.24 7.44
CA VAL A 327 10.84 -5.50 6.76
C VAL A 327 10.02 -5.67 5.49
N LEU A 328 8.70 -5.51 5.58
CA LEU A 328 7.80 -5.69 4.43
C LEU A 328 8.04 -4.62 3.36
N LEU A 329 8.46 -3.42 3.74
CA LEU A 329 8.88 -2.37 2.81
C LEU A 329 10.28 -2.63 2.20
N GLY A 330 10.98 -3.68 2.64
CA GLY A 330 12.31 -4.07 2.17
C GLY A 330 13.41 -3.13 2.62
N ALA A 331 13.25 -2.49 3.78
CA ALA A 331 14.15 -1.45 4.29
C ALA A 331 14.78 -1.80 5.65
N TYR A 332 14.34 -2.88 6.30
CA TYR A 332 14.91 -3.28 7.59
C TYR A 332 16.28 -3.93 7.46
N SER A 333 17.15 -3.68 8.44
CA SER A 333 18.53 -4.21 8.46
C SER A 333 18.60 -5.73 8.57
N ARG A 334 17.55 -6.36 9.11
CA ARG A 334 17.42 -7.83 9.20
C ARG A 334 16.42 -8.31 8.16
N PRO A 335 16.86 -8.77 6.97
CA PRO A 335 15.94 -9.25 5.94
C PRO A 335 15.25 -10.54 6.42
N LEU A 336 13.95 -10.67 6.12
CA LEU A 336 13.17 -11.89 6.39
C LEU A 336 12.93 -12.73 5.13
N LEU A 337 12.63 -12.06 4.01
CA LEU A 337 12.34 -12.61 2.69
C LEU A 337 13.12 -11.83 1.63
N GLN A 338 13.33 -12.42 0.45
CA GLN A 338 13.93 -11.74 -0.70
C GLN A 338 13.01 -10.62 -1.22
N HIS A 339 13.61 -9.62 -1.87
CA HIS A 339 12.85 -8.47 -2.38
C HIS A 339 11.74 -8.84 -3.36
N ASP A 340 11.96 -9.83 -4.24
CA ASP A 340 10.94 -10.24 -5.21
C ASP A 340 9.80 -11.03 -4.55
N THR A 341 10.08 -11.75 -3.47
CA THR A 341 9.08 -12.40 -2.64
C THR A 341 8.24 -11.38 -1.88
N LEU A 342 8.86 -10.34 -1.32
CA LEU A 342 8.14 -9.22 -0.69
C LEU A 342 7.20 -8.53 -1.68
N LYS A 343 7.65 -8.28 -2.92
CA LYS A 343 6.78 -7.74 -3.98
C LYS A 343 5.61 -8.67 -4.25
N THR A 344 5.87 -9.98 -4.37
CA THR A 344 4.81 -10.98 -4.60
C THR A 344 3.80 -10.99 -3.45
N LEU A 345 4.29 -10.97 -2.21
CA LEU A 345 3.48 -10.97 -0.99
C LEU A 345 2.57 -9.75 -0.90
N LEU A 346 3.06 -8.56 -1.30
CA LEU A 346 2.31 -7.30 -1.27
C LEU A 346 1.42 -7.07 -2.51
N THR A 347 1.44 -7.97 -3.50
CA THR A 347 0.68 -7.80 -4.74
C THR A 347 -0.80 -8.17 -4.54
N PRO A 348 -1.75 -7.30 -4.94
CA PRO A 348 -3.17 -7.64 -4.96
C PRO A 348 -3.45 -8.83 -5.91
N LEU A 349 -4.29 -9.76 -5.50
CA LEU A 349 -4.59 -10.98 -6.25
C LEU A 349 -5.93 -10.92 -7.00
N PHE A 350 -6.95 -10.35 -6.38
CA PHE A 350 -8.31 -10.43 -6.92
C PHE A 350 -9.15 -9.22 -6.55
N ARG A 351 -9.94 -8.72 -7.50
CA ARG A 351 -10.89 -7.63 -7.28
C ARG A 351 -12.16 -8.16 -6.61
N CYS A 352 -12.47 -7.63 -5.44
CA CYS A 352 -13.62 -8.10 -4.67
C CYS A 352 -14.94 -7.50 -5.18
N HIS A 353 -16.04 -8.18 -4.82
CA HIS A 353 -17.40 -7.77 -5.15
C HIS A 353 -17.85 -6.57 -4.31
N GLN A 354 -18.84 -5.84 -4.80
CA GLN A 354 -19.49 -4.76 -4.05
C GLN A 354 -20.05 -5.30 -2.73
N GLY A 355 -19.71 -4.64 -1.62
CA GLY A 355 -20.11 -5.07 -0.26
C GLY A 355 -19.06 -5.87 0.51
N TYR A 356 -17.96 -6.27 -0.12
CA TYR A 356 -16.76 -6.67 0.62
C TYR A 356 -16.07 -5.41 1.18
N PHE A 357 -15.39 -5.54 2.33
CA PHE A 357 -14.81 -4.40 3.05
C PHE A 357 -13.53 -3.82 2.39
N ALA A 358 -13.08 -4.39 1.27
CA ALA A 358 -11.95 -3.92 0.49
C ALA A 358 -12.20 -4.02 -1.03
N ASN A 359 -11.52 -3.18 -1.82
CA ASN A 359 -11.59 -3.21 -3.28
C ASN A 359 -10.91 -4.45 -3.88
N TYR A 360 -9.76 -4.86 -3.32
CA TYR A 360 -9.02 -6.05 -3.71
C TYR A 360 -8.56 -6.84 -2.49
N THR A 361 -8.31 -8.13 -2.68
CA THR A 361 -7.66 -9.00 -1.69
C THR A 361 -6.28 -9.44 -2.17
N GLY A 362 -5.36 -9.63 -1.24
CA GLY A 362 -4.01 -10.20 -1.42
C GLY A 362 -3.70 -11.19 -0.31
N THR A 363 -2.42 -11.58 -0.14
CA THR A 363 -2.02 -12.51 0.93
C THR A 363 -1.33 -11.78 2.08
N PRO A 364 -2.02 -11.47 3.21
CA PRO A 364 -3.46 -11.59 3.52
C PRO A 364 -4.22 -10.26 3.36
N TRP A 365 -3.74 -9.42 2.45
CA TRP A 365 -4.05 -7.99 2.43
C TRP A 365 -5.47 -7.64 1.97
N GLU A 366 -5.95 -6.56 2.55
CA GLU A 366 -7.19 -5.85 2.27
C GLU A 366 -6.74 -4.56 1.57
N VAL A 367 -6.85 -4.51 0.24
CA VAL A 367 -6.24 -3.44 -0.55
C VAL A 367 -7.31 -2.50 -1.06
N ASN A 368 -7.14 -1.22 -0.72
CA ASN A 368 -7.98 -0.11 -1.18
C ASN A 368 -7.13 0.91 -1.93
N GLU A 369 -7.76 1.68 -2.81
CA GLU A 369 -7.10 2.78 -3.51
C GLU A 369 -7.38 4.11 -2.79
N GLN A 370 -6.34 4.87 -2.51
CA GLN A 370 -6.46 6.22 -1.95
C GLN A 370 -5.50 7.18 -2.65
N LEU A 371 -6.03 8.29 -3.16
CA LEU A 371 -5.26 9.29 -3.92
C LEU A 371 -4.45 8.68 -5.08
N GLY A 372 -4.94 7.57 -5.66
CA GLY A 372 -4.28 6.83 -6.74
C GLY A 372 -3.20 5.83 -6.29
N TYR A 373 -2.94 5.70 -5.00
CA TYR A 373 -2.03 4.71 -4.44
C TYR A 373 -2.80 3.50 -3.91
N GLU A 374 -2.19 2.32 -4.03
CA GLU A 374 -2.64 1.12 -3.33
C GLU A 374 -2.21 1.21 -1.86
N VAL A 375 -3.20 1.19 -0.97
CA VAL A 375 -3.02 1.06 0.48
C VAL A 375 -3.22 -0.42 0.82
N VAL A 376 -2.12 -1.10 1.10
CA VAL A 376 -2.09 -2.50 1.48
C VAL A 376 -2.34 -2.56 2.98
N ARG A 377 -3.49 -3.06 3.41
CA ARG A 377 -3.93 -3.03 4.82
C ARG A 377 -4.27 -4.41 5.34
N LYS A 378 -4.12 -4.62 6.63
CA LYS A 378 -4.84 -5.66 7.37
C LYS A 378 -5.43 -5.01 8.61
N ASP A 379 -6.72 -5.23 8.85
CA ASP A 379 -7.35 -4.85 10.12
C ASP A 379 -7.51 -6.06 11.05
N GLY A 380 -7.69 -5.77 12.34
CA GLY A 380 -8.00 -6.78 13.33
C GLY A 380 -8.93 -6.25 14.39
N ASP A 381 -10.01 -6.98 14.64
CA ASP A 381 -10.97 -6.72 15.71
C ASP A 381 -11.11 -7.97 16.58
N LEU A 382 -11.10 -7.74 17.89
CA LEU A 382 -11.36 -8.72 18.93
C LEU A 382 -12.01 -8.00 20.11
N ASP A 383 -12.53 -8.74 21.07
CA ASP A 383 -13.15 -8.13 22.24
C ASP A 383 -12.19 -7.17 22.95
N GLY A 384 -12.57 -5.89 22.97
CA GLY A 384 -11.80 -4.82 23.58
C GLY A 384 -10.60 -4.31 22.79
N TYR A 385 -10.33 -4.81 21.58
CA TYR A 385 -9.18 -4.37 20.78
C TYR A 385 -9.54 -4.20 19.31
N ALA A 386 -9.06 -3.10 18.73
CA ALA A 386 -9.13 -2.83 17.30
C ALA A 386 -7.75 -2.42 16.81
N THR A 387 -7.34 -2.90 15.65
CA THR A 387 -5.97 -2.71 15.16
C THR A 387 -5.95 -2.56 13.65
N THR A 388 -4.96 -1.82 13.15
CA THR A 388 -4.64 -1.72 11.73
C THR A 388 -3.14 -1.79 11.53
N PHE A 389 -2.72 -2.58 10.55
CA PHE A 389 -1.40 -2.51 9.94
C PHE A 389 -1.57 -2.11 8.48
N SER A 390 -0.92 -1.04 8.04
CA SER A 390 -1.08 -0.55 6.67
C SER A 390 0.22 -0.04 6.07
N LEU A 391 0.38 -0.26 4.77
CA LEU A 391 1.54 0.16 3.99
C LEU A 391 1.08 0.85 2.71
N VAL A 392 1.87 1.81 2.24
CA VAL A 392 1.85 2.33 0.88
C VAL A 392 3.20 1.97 0.25
N PRO A 393 3.36 0.75 -0.31
CA PRO A 393 4.66 0.22 -0.72
C PRO A 393 5.40 1.13 -1.70
N ARG A 394 4.65 1.76 -2.61
CA ARG A 394 5.20 2.69 -3.60
C ARG A 394 5.83 3.94 -2.98
N LEU A 395 5.38 4.38 -1.80
CA LEU A 395 5.93 5.51 -1.07
C LEU A 395 6.89 5.10 0.04
N LYS A 396 7.14 3.79 0.24
CA LYS A 396 7.89 3.25 1.36
C LYS A 396 7.38 3.74 2.72
N LEU A 397 6.07 3.94 2.81
CA LEU A 397 5.38 4.49 3.98
C LEU A 397 4.57 3.39 4.66
N GLY A 398 4.54 3.39 5.99
CA GLY A 398 3.67 2.51 6.78
C GLY A 398 3.04 3.25 7.95
N LEU A 399 1.85 2.79 8.34
CA LEU A 399 1.11 3.26 9.50
C LEU A 399 0.54 2.05 10.24
N VAL A 400 0.87 1.95 11.52
CA VAL A 400 0.27 0.97 12.45
C VAL A 400 -0.51 1.74 13.51
N VAL A 401 -1.72 1.26 13.81
CA VAL A 401 -2.60 1.83 14.85
C VAL A 401 -3.13 0.68 15.71
N LEU A 402 -2.85 0.72 17.01
CA LEU A 402 -3.28 -0.27 17.99
C LEU A 402 -4.17 0.38 19.03
N MET A 403 -5.37 -0.17 19.25
CA MET A 403 -6.39 0.39 20.12
C MET A 403 -6.85 -0.63 21.15
N ALA A 404 -6.95 -0.19 22.40
CA ALA A 404 -7.62 -0.91 23.48
C ALA A 404 -9.00 -0.29 23.67
N GLY A 405 -9.94 -0.68 22.80
CA GLY A 405 -11.29 -0.14 22.73
C GLY A 405 -11.92 -0.38 21.37
N VAL A 406 -13.11 0.19 21.16
CA VAL A 406 -13.80 0.09 19.87
C VAL A 406 -13.25 1.12 18.90
N ARG A 407 -13.22 0.75 17.61
CA ARG A 407 -12.86 1.69 16.55
C ARG A 407 -13.85 2.87 16.56
N PRO A 408 -13.37 4.13 16.59
CA PRO A 408 -14.25 5.28 16.71
C PRO A 408 -15.10 5.42 15.44
N PRO A 409 -16.38 5.81 15.55
CA PRO A 409 -17.21 6.10 14.39
C PRO A 409 -16.66 7.34 13.67
N THR A 410 -16.59 7.30 12.35
CA THR A 410 -16.04 8.42 11.58
C THR A 410 -17.04 8.96 10.57
N MET A 411 -17.30 10.26 10.60
CA MET A 411 -18.11 10.95 9.58
C MET A 411 -17.32 11.19 8.28
N ASP A 412 -16.00 11.37 8.38
CA ASP A 412 -15.10 11.74 7.27
C ASP A 412 -14.16 10.59 6.80
N GLY A 413 -14.57 9.33 7.00
CA GLY A 413 -13.77 8.14 6.70
C GLY A 413 -12.88 7.69 7.86
N ASP A 414 -12.39 6.44 7.84
CA ASP A 414 -11.69 5.87 9.00
C ASP A 414 -10.36 6.58 9.33
N LEU A 415 -9.82 6.36 10.56
CA LEU A 415 -8.59 7.03 11.03
C LEU A 415 -7.39 6.84 10.09
N VAL A 416 -7.30 5.70 9.41
CA VAL A 416 -6.20 5.34 8.52
C VAL A 416 -6.33 6.13 7.21
N THR A 417 -7.56 6.23 6.69
CA THR A 417 -7.91 7.05 5.54
C THR A 417 -7.63 8.52 5.81
N GLN A 418 -8.05 9.04 6.98
CA GLN A 418 -7.74 10.41 7.38
C GLN A 418 -6.24 10.65 7.47
N ALA A 419 -5.49 9.74 8.09
CA ALA A 419 -4.04 9.86 8.20
C ALA A 419 -3.34 9.89 6.82
N TYR A 420 -3.69 8.96 5.92
CA TYR A 420 -3.11 8.94 4.58
C TYR A 420 -3.54 10.13 3.69
N SER A 421 -4.67 10.78 4.00
CA SER A 421 -5.07 12.02 3.31
C SER A 421 -4.07 13.17 3.57
N HIS A 422 -3.31 13.10 4.67
CA HIS A 422 -2.25 14.04 5.00
C HIS A 422 -0.86 13.50 4.62
N LEU A 423 -0.57 12.23 4.89
CA LEU A 423 0.76 11.66 4.63
C LEU A 423 1.09 11.54 3.15
N ILE A 424 0.16 11.08 2.31
CA ILE A 424 0.44 10.84 0.89
C ILE A 424 0.85 12.14 0.19
N PRO A 425 0.07 13.24 0.24
CA PRO A 425 0.46 14.49 -0.42
C PRO A 425 1.77 15.08 0.14
N ALA A 426 2.00 14.98 1.45
CA ALA A 426 3.22 15.46 2.07
C ALA A 426 4.45 14.66 1.61
N MET A 427 4.33 13.33 1.49
CA MET A 427 5.40 12.48 0.99
C MET A 427 5.66 12.71 -0.50
N GLU A 428 4.60 12.90 -1.30
CA GLU A 428 4.77 13.28 -2.72
C GLU A 428 5.52 14.60 -2.85
N SER A 429 5.15 15.61 -2.07
CA SER A 429 5.83 16.90 -2.03
C SER A 429 7.31 16.74 -1.63
N ALA A 430 7.59 15.90 -0.61
CA ALA A 430 8.96 15.61 -0.20
C ALA A 430 9.79 15.01 -1.35
N PHE A 431 9.27 14.00 -2.05
CA PHE A 431 9.98 13.36 -3.17
C PHE A 431 10.12 14.27 -4.40
N ARG A 432 9.12 15.12 -4.67
CA ARG A 432 9.19 16.08 -5.79
C ARG A 432 10.24 17.16 -5.55
N ASN A 433 10.37 17.62 -4.29
CA ASN A 433 11.30 18.68 -3.91
C ASN A 433 12.71 18.17 -3.61
N ALA A 434 12.87 16.87 -3.35
CA ALA A 434 14.17 16.27 -3.11
C ALA A 434 15.06 16.36 -4.36
N GLN A 435 16.30 16.82 -4.18
CA GLN A 435 17.27 16.84 -5.27
C GLN A 435 17.61 15.41 -5.70
N ARG A 436 17.35 15.11 -6.97
CA ARG A 436 17.71 13.80 -7.56
C ARG A 436 19.23 13.73 -7.74
N LYS A 437 19.89 12.84 -7.00
CA LYS A 437 21.30 12.54 -7.20
C LYS A 437 21.44 11.60 -8.41
N LEU A 438 21.99 12.13 -9.51
CA LEU A 438 22.27 11.35 -10.72
C LEU A 438 23.73 10.90 -10.75
N SER A 439 23.97 9.71 -11.27
CA SER A 439 25.29 9.13 -11.39
C SER A 439 25.96 9.60 -12.69
N PRO A 440 27.18 10.15 -12.66
CA PRO A 440 27.96 10.41 -13.86
C PRO A 440 28.62 9.12 -14.38
N PRO A 441 28.92 9.02 -15.69
CA PRO A 441 29.80 7.97 -16.20
C PRO A 441 31.24 8.19 -15.70
N PRO A 442 32.08 7.13 -15.64
CA PRO A 442 33.49 7.26 -15.23
C PRO A 442 34.28 8.28 -16.07
N ASP A 443 34.00 8.33 -17.39
CA ASP A 443 34.48 9.38 -18.29
C ASP A 443 33.31 9.83 -19.19
N PRO A 444 32.89 11.11 -19.12
CA PRO A 444 31.81 11.61 -19.97
C PRO A 444 32.24 11.88 -21.42
N THR A 445 33.54 12.00 -21.68
CA THR A 445 34.11 12.44 -22.98
C THR A 445 33.61 11.62 -24.18
N PRO A 446 33.51 10.27 -24.13
CA PRO A 446 33.04 9.46 -25.24
C PRO A 446 31.61 9.75 -25.71
N TYR A 447 30.79 10.32 -24.83
CA TYR A 447 29.35 10.50 -25.02
C TYR A 447 28.98 11.94 -25.43
N VAL A 448 29.80 12.92 -25.06
CA VAL A 448 29.61 14.35 -25.39
C VAL A 448 29.70 14.57 -26.90
N GLY A 449 28.77 15.34 -27.48
CA GLY A 449 28.76 15.65 -28.90
C GLY A 449 27.42 16.09 -29.45
N LEU A 450 27.37 16.21 -30.78
CA LEU A 450 26.17 16.55 -31.53
C LEU A 450 25.65 15.31 -32.25
N PHE A 451 24.33 15.13 -32.27
CA PHE A 451 23.68 13.97 -32.85
C PHE A 451 22.42 14.36 -33.63
N THR A 452 21.99 13.49 -34.53
CA THR A 452 20.81 13.69 -35.39
C THR A 452 20.00 12.41 -35.52
N TYR A 453 18.68 12.54 -35.44
CA TYR A 453 17.73 11.51 -35.86
C TYR A 453 17.09 11.93 -37.17
N GLN A 454 17.37 11.16 -38.23
CA GLN A 454 16.84 11.37 -39.59
C GLN A 454 17.03 12.79 -40.16
N ASN A 455 17.99 13.58 -39.66
CA ASN A 455 18.14 15.01 -40.00
C ASN A 455 16.90 15.87 -39.73
N MET A 456 16.00 15.38 -38.88
CA MET A 456 14.78 16.09 -38.47
C MET A 456 14.92 16.63 -37.05
N THR A 457 15.49 15.83 -36.15
CA THR A 457 15.68 16.19 -34.72
C THR A 457 17.16 16.16 -34.38
N PHE A 458 17.64 17.20 -33.72
CA PHE A 458 19.04 17.34 -33.35
C PHE A 458 19.22 17.37 -31.84
N TYR A 459 20.32 16.79 -31.38
CA TYR A 459 20.64 16.64 -29.97
C TYR A 459 22.05 17.14 -29.71
N GLU A 460 22.22 17.92 -28.65
CA GLU A 460 23.52 18.32 -28.11
C GLU A 460 23.67 17.68 -26.73
N ILE A 461 24.68 16.83 -26.56
CA ILE A 461 25.00 16.19 -25.29
C ILE A 461 26.25 16.84 -24.72
N LYS A 462 26.15 17.37 -23.49
CA LYS A 462 27.22 18.02 -22.74
C LYS A 462 27.37 17.38 -21.37
N ALA A 463 28.57 17.42 -20.81
CA ALA A 463 28.79 17.08 -19.41
C ALA A 463 28.53 18.33 -18.54
N SER A 464 27.77 18.16 -17.46
CA SER A 464 27.64 19.18 -16.42
C SER A 464 28.93 19.27 -15.58
N LEU A 465 29.02 20.25 -14.67
CA LEU A 465 30.14 20.40 -13.72
C LEU A 465 30.40 19.12 -12.89
N GLY A 466 29.36 18.32 -12.63
CA GLY A 466 29.45 17.04 -11.91
C GLY A 466 29.64 15.82 -12.81
N GLY A 467 29.94 15.99 -14.10
CA GLY A 467 30.14 14.90 -15.06
C GLY A 467 28.86 14.24 -15.60
N VAL A 468 27.69 14.50 -14.98
CA VAL A 468 26.39 14.00 -15.44
C VAL A 468 26.09 14.58 -16.82
N LEU A 469 25.66 13.73 -17.74
CA LEU A 469 25.37 14.13 -19.11
C LEU A 469 24.00 14.82 -19.19
N VAL A 470 23.95 15.90 -19.96
CA VAL A 470 22.78 16.71 -20.23
C VAL A 470 22.57 16.72 -21.75
N MET A 471 21.43 16.23 -22.19
CA MET A 471 21.01 16.20 -23.57
C MET A 471 20.00 17.32 -23.83
N GLN A 472 20.31 18.20 -24.77
CA GLN A 472 19.42 19.26 -25.22
C GLN A 472 18.93 18.97 -26.65
N GLN A 473 17.61 18.97 -26.84
CA GLN A 473 16.99 18.88 -28.15
C GLN A 473 16.88 20.26 -28.80
N PHE A 474 17.13 20.36 -30.11
CA PHE A 474 17.05 21.63 -30.85
C PHE A 474 16.74 21.43 -32.34
N GLY A 475 16.38 22.52 -33.02
CA GLY A 475 16.11 22.56 -34.46
C GLY A 475 14.67 23.01 -34.77
N PRO A 476 14.34 23.37 -36.03
CA PRO A 476 13.13 24.12 -36.38
C PRO A 476 11.83 23.44 -35.95
N GLN A 477 11.77 22.11 -36.05
CA GLN A 477 10.61 21.34 -35.61
C GLN A 477 10.53 21.29 -34.08
N VAL A 478 11.62 20.93 -33.39
CA VAL A 478 11.66 20.86 -31.91
C VAL A 478 11.37 22.23 -31.29
N ASP A 479 11.90 23.29 -31.90
CA ASP A 479 11.84 24.64 -31.36
C ASP A 479 10.42 25.23 -31.40
N THR A 480 9.58 24.75 -32.32
CA THR A 480 8.16 25.11 -32.41
C THR A 480 7.26 24.15 -31.63
N MET A 481 7.70 22.89 -31.44
CA MET A 481 6.88 21.81 -30.89
C MET A 481 7.02 21.59 -29.38
N ILE A 482 8.22 21.79 -28.82
CA ILE A 482 8.52 21.48 -27.41
C ILE A 482 8.89 22.77 -26.70
N LEU A 483 8.27 23.09 -25.56
CA LEU A 483 8.66 24.27 -24.77
C LEU A 483 10.12 24.16 -24.31
N ALA A 484 10.85 25.29 -24.30
CA ALA A 484 12.28 25.32 -23.95
C ALA A 484 12.61 24.58 -22.64
N LYS A 485 11.74 24.70 -21.63
CA LYS A 485 11.90 24.03 -20.32
C LYS A 485 11.88 22.49 -20.38
N TYR A 486 11.35 21.88 -21.45
CA TYR A 486 11.28 20.42 -21.62
C TYR A 486 12.24 19.89 -22.70
N ARG A 487 13.08 20.75 -23.29
CA ARG A 487 14.07 20.34 -24.30
C ARG A 487 15.35 19.78 -23.69
N THR A 488 15.57 20.02 -22.40
CA THR A 488 16.77 19.61 -21.68
C THR A 488 16.44 18.41 -20.80
N ILE A 489 17.19 17.33 -20.98
CA ILE A 489 17.00 16.07 -20.29
C ILE A 489 18.34 15.62 -19.72
N ARG A 490 18.35 15.10 -18.50
CA ARG A 490 19.56 14.54 -17.88
C ARG A 490 19.63 13.03 -18.14
N LEU A 491 20.85 12.50 -18.26
CA LEU A 491 21.11 11.09 -18.45
C LEU A 491 21.83 10.54 -17.22
N ASP A 492 21.14 9.67 -16.47
CA ASP A 492 21.65 8.98 -15.30
C ASP A 492 22.43 7.74 -15.73
N PHE A 493 23.70 7.65 -15.35
CA PHE A 493 24.54 6.51 -15.72
C PHE A 493 24.12 5.25 -14.95
N LEU A 494 23.83 4.16 -15.67
CA LEU A 494 23.54 2.88 -15.07
C LEU A 494 24.78 1.98 -15.10
N GLN A 495 25.24 1.63 -16.30
CA GLN A 495 26.38 0.76 -16.51
C GLN A 495 26.89 0.89 -17.95
N GLU A 496 28.22 0.93 -18.12
CA GLU A 496 28.89 0.95 -19.43
C GLU A 496 28.40 2.04 -20.40
N ARG A 497 27.48 1.71 -21.31
CA ARG A 497 26.94 2.60 -22.36
C ARG A 497 25.46 2.88 -22.16
N VAL A 498 24.91 2.35 -21.08
CA VAL A 498 23.49 2.39 -20.74
C VAL A 498 23.26 3.49 -19.73
N PHE A 499 22.38 4.40 -20.10
CA PHE A 499 21.90 5.49 -19.27
C PHE A 499 20.39 5.41 -19.14
N ARG A 500 19.86 6.18 -18.23
CA ARG A 500 18.43 6.35 -18.00
C ARG A 500 18.06 7.82 -18.18
N VAL A 501 17.01 8.06 -18.95
CA VAL A 501 16.45 9.40 -19.17
C VAL A 501 15.82 9.90 -17.87
N VAL A 502 16.17 11.13 -17.44
CA VAL A 502 15.61 11.75 -16.23
C VAL A 502 15.24 13.21 -16.48
N PHE A 503 13.96 13.55 -16.27
CA PHE A 503 13.50 14.93 -16.23
C PHE A 503 13.75 15.57 -14.85
N GLU A 504 14.13 16.86 -14.84
CA GLU A 504 14.57 17.58 -13.64
C GLU A 504 13.42 18.06 -12.73
N GLY A 505 12.19 18.06 -13.24
CA GLY A 505 11.00 18.48 -12.50
C GLY A 505 9.72 17.94 -13.12
N GLU A 506 8.58 18.52 -12.77
CA GLU A 506 7.30 18.10 -13.32
C GLU A 506 7.15 18.48 -14.80
N TYR A 507 6.53 17.60 -15.57
CA TYR A 507 6.27 17.79 -16.99
C TYR A 507 4.85 17.31 -17.33
N PRO A 508 4.20 17.84 -18.37
CA PRO A 508 2.90 17.35 -18.78
C PRO A 508 3.04 15.88 -19.22
N CYS A 509 2.21 14.99 -18.67
CA CYS A 509 2.26 13.57 -19.01
C CYS A 509 2.13 13.35 -20.52
N LYS A 510 1.30 14.16 -21.18
CA LYS A 510 1.19 14.26 -22.63
C LYS A 510 1.40 15.71 -23.06
N LEU A 511 2.46 15.97 -23.82
CA LEU A 511 2.68 17.23 -24.49
C LEU A 511 1.88 17.23 -25.80
N LYS A 512 0.92 18.14 -25.94
CA LYS A 512 0.22 18.34 -27.22
C LYS A 512 1.09 19.16 -28.16
N VAL A 513 1.27 18.65 -29.36
CA VAL A 513 2.05 19.26 -30.43
C VAL A 513 1.18 19.26 -31.68
N ASN A 514 0.50 20.37 -31.94
CA ASN A 514 -0.53 20.47 -32.99
C ASN A 514 -1.60 19.37 -32.85
N SER A 515 -1.80 18.53 -33.88
CA SER A 515 -2.72 17.38 -33.87
C SER A 515 -2.12 16.10 -33.24
N MET A 516 -0.84 16.12 -32.86
CA MET A 516 -0.12 14.99 -32.29
C MET A 516 0.08 15.15 -30.78
N SER A 517 0.19 14.05 -30.05
CA SER A 517 0.53 14.07 -28.63
C SER A 517 1.77 13.23 -28.36
N VAL A 518 2.77 13.81 -27.72
CA VAL A 518 3.97 13.10 -27.26
C VAL A 518 3.81 12.82 -25.78
N SER A 519 3.82 11.54 -25.39
CA SER A 519 3.76 11.14 -23.98
C SER A 519 5.15 11.28 -23.37
N LEU A 520 5.38 12.33 -22.57
CA LEU A 520 6.65 12.52 -21.84
C LEU A 520 6.78 11.51 -20.69
N GLU A 521 5.65 11.07 -20.12
CA GLU A 521 5.61 10.02 -19.07
C GLU A 521 6.23 8.72 -19.56
N THR A 522 6.01 8.35 -20.83
CA THR A 522 6.61 7.15 -21.41
C THR A 522 8.09 7.33 -21.75
N GLN A 523 8.59 8.56 -21.82
CA GLN A 523 10.01 8.86 -22.09
C GLN A 523 10.85 8.83 -20.82
N ASP A 524 10.30 9.28 -19.71
CA ASP A 524 11.00 9.27 -18.42
C ASP A 524 11.40 7.84 -18.07
N ARG A 525 12.63 7.71 -17.55
CA ARG A 525 13.27 6.43 -17.16
C ARG A 525 13.53 5.44 -18.29
N GLN A 526 13.33 5.82 -19.54
CA GLN A 526 13.67 4.93 -20.64
C GLN A 526 15.18 4.71 -20.73
N LEU A 527 15.56 3.51 -21.15
CA LEU A 527 16.95 3.18 -21.40
C LEU A 527 17.45 3.97 -22.60
N PHE A 528 18.63 4.55 -22.44
CA PHE A 528 19.34 5.32 -23.42
C PHE A 528 20.69 4.64 -23.65
N ASN A 529 20.87 4.08 -24.85
CA ASN A 529 21.97 3.17 -25.15
C ASN A 529 22.89 3.78 -26.20
N PHE A 530 24.08 4.22 -25.79
CA PHE A 530 25.10 4.64 -26.74
C PHE A 530 25.67 3.44 -27.49
N TYR A 531 26.01 3.63 -28.76
CA TYR A 531 26.72 2.61 -29.54
C TYR A 531 28.13 2.36 -29.02
N TYR A 532 28.70 1.23 -29.41
CA TYR A 532 30.10 0.92 -29.13
C TYR A 532 31.02 1.99 -29.67
N PHE A 533 32.06 2.30 -28.91
CA PHE A 533 33.01 3.34 -29.26
C PHE A 533 33.75 2.99 -30.56
N ASN A 534 33.91 3.99 -31.42
CA ASN A 534 34.68 3.84 -32.64
C ASN A 534 36.19 3.90 -32.32
N LYS A 535 37.04 3.81 -33.37
CA LYS A 535 38.51 3.88 -33.23
C LYS A 535 39.03 5.17 -32.57
N LYS A 536 38.22 6.22 -32.48
CA LYS A 536 38.55 7.50 -31.84
C LYS A 536 38.09 7.55 -30.37
N GLY A 537 37.59 6.44 -29.81
CA GLY A 537 37.13 6.36 -28.43
C GLY A 537 35.81 7.08 -28.15
N VAL A 538 35.05 7.47 -29.19
CA VAL A 538 33.76 8.15 -29.03
C VAL A 538 32.61 7.29 -29.53
N SER A 539 31.45 7.43 -28.90
CA SER A 539 30.24 6.75 -29.37
C SER A 539 29.75 7.39 -30.68
N PRO A 540 29.58 6.62 -31.77
CA PRO A 540 29.11 7.15 -33.05
C PRO A 540 27.61 7.49 -33.06
N GLY A 541 26.86 7.19 -31.99
CA GLY A 541 25.42 7.35 -31.97
C GLY A 541 24.76 6.70 -30.76
N PHE A 542 23.43 6.66 -30.74
CA PHE A 542 22.68 6.01 -29.68
C PHE A 542 21.29 5.54 -30.17
N ASP A 543 20.72 4.61 -29.41
CA ASP A 543 19.31 4.25 -29.47
C ASP A 543 18.62 4.65 -28.17
N SER A 544 17.39 5.12 -28.28
CA SER A 544 16.50 5.35 -27.15
C SER A 544 15.15 4.71 -27.46
N PRO A 545 15.00 3.39 -27.21
CA PRO A 545 13.82 2.63 -27.60
C PRO A 545 12.50 3.24 -27.13
N GLY A 546 12.46 3.77 -25.91
CA GLY A 546 11.28 4.42 -25.36
C GLY A 546 10.94 5.78 -25.94
N LEU A 547 11.85 6.39 -26.71
CA LEU A 547 11.57 7.57 -27.54
C LEU A 547 11.17 7.17 -28.97
N ASN A 548 11.05 5.87 -29.28
CA ASN A 548 10.98 5.33 -30.64
C ASN A 548 12.08 5.91 -31.56
N THR A 549 13.20 6.32 -30.98
CA THR A 549 14.28 7.00 -31.67
C THR A 549 15.44 6.02 -31.77
N TYR A 550 15.62 5.47 -32.97
CA TYR A 550 16.65 4.48 -33.28
C TYR A 550 17.58 5.03 -34.35
N LYS A 551 18.83 4.57 -34.38
CA LYS A 551 19.83 5.03 -35.38
C LYS A 551 20.11 6.52 -35.28
N VAL A 552 20.21 7.05 -34.06
CA VAL A 552 20.69 8.43 -33.89
C VAL A 552 22.19 8.44 -34.13
N LEU A 553 22.65 9.32 -35.02
CA LEU A 553 24.04 9.35 -35.47
C LEU A 553 24.74 10.63 -35.02
N ARG A 554 26.01 10.51 -34.66
CA ARG A 554 26.87 11.64 -34.34
C ARG A 554 27.18 12.46 -35.59
N ILE A 555 27.13 13.78 -35.45
CA ILE A 555 27.50 14.75 -36.49
C ILE A 555 28.71 15.58 -36.06
N ALA A 556 29.51 16.02 -37.03
CA ALA A 556 30.76 16.72 -36.76
C ALA A 556 30.59 18.23 -36.47
N ARG A 557 29.49 18.84 -36.94
CA ARG A 557 29.25 20.28 -36.83
C ARG A 557 27.81 20.55 -36.44
N ARG A 558 27.58 21.65 -35.74
CA ARG A 558 26.23 22.12 -35.42
C ARG A 558 25.54 22.55 -36.72
N PRO A 559 24.35 22.02 -37.04
CA PRO A 559 23.61 22.45 -38.22
C PRO A 559 23.17 23.90 -38.06
N ILE A 560 23.15 24.62 -39.18
CA ILE A 560 22.65 25.99 -39.28
C ILE A 560 21.33 25.91 -40.03
N PHE A 561 20.27 26.45 -39.44
CA PHE A 561 18.96 26.52 -40.06
C PHE A 561 18.75 27.95 -40.58
N ASN A 562 18.47 28.08 -41.86
CA ASN A 562 18.00 29.35 -42.39
C ASN A 562 16.53 29.50 -42.00
N SER A 563 16.21 30.63 -41.37
CA SER A 563 14.88 31.01 -40.92
C SER A 563 13.90 31.23 -42.07
#